data_AF-A0A1M5WQK2-F1
#
_entry.id   AF-A0A1M5WQK2-F1
#
_cell.length_a   1.000
_cell.length_b   1.000
_cell.length_c   1.000
_cell.angle_alpha   90.00
_cell.angle_beta   90.00
_cell.angle_gamma   90.00
#
_symmetry.space_group_name_H-M   'P 1'
#
loop_
_entity.id
_entity.type
_entity.pdbx_description
1 polymer ?
#
loop_
_entity_poly.entity_id
_entity_poly.type
_entity_poly.pdbx_seq_one_letter_code
_entity_poly.pdbx_strand_id
1 'polypeptide(L)'
;MLNHLNRKKLRISSISALGSYLVLYSCLIPFSNNIIEAFYPSAKTYYIPAANNNLSAVIWSLGMCVQPVIFFLASRMKPFIWSYSLPLFTSIYGTSFYFLPLLGHKPKENIWFFAAIIVIVFMLIACMYITSFYFKVMKLREKVLIKTLEEVANQD
;
A
#
# COMPACT_ATOMS: atom_id res chain seq x y z
N MET A 1 -7.14 3.98 37.46
CA MET A 1 -7.29 4.40 36.04
C MET A 1 -6.28 3.74 35.09
N LEU A 2 -5.02 3.50 35.49
CA LEU A 2 -4.02 2.80 34.65
C LEU A 2 -4.33 1.31 34.37
N ASN A 3 -5.05 0.61 35.24
CA ASN A 3 -5.37 -0.81 35.05
C ASN A 3 -6.38 -1.12 33.93
N HIS A 4 -7.07 -0.11 33.39
CA HIS A 4 -8.01 -0.32 32.27
C HIS A 4 -7.32 -0.28 30.89
N LEU A 5 -6.08 0.22 30.82
CA LEU A 5 -5.27 0.21 29.61
C LEU A 5 -4.58 -1.14 29.37
N ASN A 6 -4.33 -1.93 30.43
CA ASN A 6 -3.60 -3.21 30.36
C ASN A 6 -4.44 -4.41 29.86
N ARG A 7 -5.74 -4.25 29.60
CA ARG A 7 -6.64 -5.33 29.15
C ARG A 7 -7.15 -5.22 27.73
N LYS A 8 -6.65 -4.30 26.91
CA LYS A 8 -6.92 -4.34 25.46
C LYS A 8 -5.91 -5.27 24.79
N LYS A 9 -6.13 -6.59 24.92
CA LYS A 9 -5.64 -7.55 23.90
C LYS A 9 -6.04 -6.94 22.54
N LEU A 10 -5.07 -6.77 21.64
CA LEU A 10 -5.27 -6.36 20.25
C LEU A 10 -6.33 -7.28 19.62
N ARG A 11 -7.61 -6.91 19.73
CA ARG A 11 -8.70 -7.54 18.98
C ARG A 11 -8.58 -7.03 17.56
N ILE A 12 -7.66 -7.63 16.80
CA ILE A 12 -7.65 -7.49 15.35
C ILE A 12 -8.97 -8.13 14.91
N SER A 13 -9.90 -7.30 14.44
CA SER A 13 -11.14 -7.78 13.84
C SER A 13 -10.80 -8.65 12.63
N SER A 14 -11.49 -9.77 12.43
CA SER A 14 -11.27 -10.66 11.28
C SER A 14 -11.33 -9.91 9.94
N ILE A 15 -12.11 -8.83 9.87
CA ILE A 15 -12.18 -7.91 8.72
C ILE A 15 -10.85 -7.17 8.51
N SER A 16 -10.22 -6.68 9.58
CA SER A 16 -8.92 -6.01 9.51
C SER A 16 -7.80 -6.98 9.14
N ALA A 17 -7.88 -8.23 9.61
CA ALA A 17 -6.97 -9.29 9.20
C ALA A 17 -7.12 -9.61 7.70
N LEU A 18 -8.34 -9.73 7.20
CA LEU A 18 -8.62 -9.98 5.78
C LEU A 18 -8.15 -8.82 4.90
N GLY A 19 -8.37 -7.58 5.33
CA GLY A 19 -7.81 -6.40 4.68
C GLY A 19 -6.29 -6.43 4.63
N SER A 20 -5.64 -6.85 5.72
CA SER A 20 -4.17 -6.93 5.79
C SER A 20 -3.63 -8.02 4.84
N TYR A 21 -4.35 -9.14 4.73
CA TYR A 21 -4.04 -10.19 3.76
C TYR A 21 -4.19 -9.70 2.31
N LEU A 22 -5.28 -8.98 2.00
CA LEU A 22 -5.49 -8.39 0.67
C LEU A 22 -4.38 -7.39 0.30
N VAL A 23 -3.98 -6.55 1.26
CA VAL A 23 -2.84 -5.64 1.09
C VAL A 23 -1.57 -6.44 0.81
N LEU A 24 -1.26 -7.48 1.61
CA LEU A 24 -0.08 -8.29 1.38
C LEU A 24 -0.12 -9.04 0.05
N TYR A 25 -1.26 -9.59 -0.35
CA TYR A 25 -1.43 -10.25 -1.65
C TYR A 25 -1.11 -9.31 -2.82
N SER A 26 -1.44 -8.02 -2.69
CA SER A 26 -1.11 -7.02 -3.71
C SER A 26 0.40 -6.85 -3.93
N CYS A 27 1.27 -7.30 -3.01
CA CYS A 27 2.72 -7.24 -3.19
C CYS A 27 3.24 -8.12 -4.32
N LEU A 28 2.47 -9.15 -4.72
CA LEU A 28 2.82 -10.09 -5.78
C LEU A 28 2.59 -9.49 -7.18
N ILE A 29 1.70 -8.50 -7.29
CA ILE A 29 1.29 -7.92 -8.56
C ILE A 29 2.46 -7.27 -9.31
N PRO A 30 3.32 -6.45 -8.68
CA PRO A 30 4.51 -5.89 -9.33
C PRO A 30 5.50 -6.94 -9.86
N PHE A 31 5.44 -8.19 -9.39
CA PHE A 31 6.28 -9.31 -9.83
C PHE A 31 5.55 -10.33 -10.71
N SER A 32 4.32 -10.05 -11.10
CA SER A 32 3.50 -10.97 -11.91
C SER A 32 4.19 -11.43 -13.19
N ASN A 33 4.93 -10.54 -13.87
CA ASN A 33 5.78 -10.90 -15.01
C ASN A 33 6.80 -11.99 -14.66
N ASN A 34 7.59 -11.79 -13.59
CA ASN A 34 8.63 -12.73 -13.17
C ASN A 34 8.04 -14.05 -12.70
N ILE A 35 6.91 -14.02 -12.00
CA ILE A 35 6.18 -15.22 -11.56
C ILE A 35 5.74 -16.01 -12.78
N ILE A 36 5.13 -15.36 -13.77
CA ILE A 36 4.64 -16.03 -14.98
C ILE A 36 5.81 -16.55 -15.81
N GLU A 37 6.89 -15.79 -15.97
CA GLU A 37 8.09 -16.21 -16.69
C GLU A 37 8.78 -17.41 -16.02
N ALA A 38 8.71 -17.54 -14.69
CA ALA A 38 9.26 -18.69 -13.97
C ALA A 38 8.51 -20.01 -14.29
N PHE A 39 7.18 -19.94 -14.46
CA PHE A 39 6.37 -21.12 -14.77
C PHE A 39 6.17 -21.35 -16.28
N TYR A 40 6.17 -20.28 -17.06
CA TYR A 40 5.96 -20.26 -18.51
C TYR A 40 7.00 -19.35 -19.18
N PRO A 41 8.23 -19.84 -19.39
CA PRO A 41 9.33 -19.03 -19.95
C PRO A 41 9.02 -18.47 -21.34
N SER A 42 8.18 -19.16 -22.11
CA SER A 42 7.72 -18.75 -23.43
C SER A 42 6.91 -17.44 -23.41
N ALA A 43 6.35 -17.04 -22.27
CA ALA A 43 5.64 -15.77 -22.11
C ALA A 43 6.54 -14.54 -22.29
N LYS A 44 7.85 -14.69 -22.13
CA LYS A 44 8.84 -13.62 -22.36
C LYS A 44 9.04 -13.30 -23.84
N THR A 45 8.92 -14.31 -24.70
CA THR A 45 9.16 -14.19 -26.15
C THR A 45 7.88 -14.16 -26.96
N TYR A 46 6.75 -14.55 -26.37
CA TYR A 46 5.46 -14.51 -27.04
C TYR A 46 5.00 -13.05 -27.19
N TYR A 47 5.17 -12.53 -28.40
CA TYR A 47 4.80 -11.17 -28.75
C TYR A 47 3.29 -11.06 -28.99
N ILE A 48 2.65 -10.08 -28.35
CA ILE A 48 1.24 -9.77 -28.58
C ILE A 48 1.14 -8.55 -29.50
N PRO A 49 0.73 -8.73 -30.78
CA PRO A 49 0.67 -7.62 -31.73
C PRO A 49 -0.27 -6.50 -31.27
N ALA A 50 -1.40 -6.85 -30.66
CA ALA A 50 -2.40 -5.89 -30.19
C ALA A 50 -1.88 -4.94 -29.09
N ALA A 51 -0.88 -5.37 -28.30
CA ALA A 51 -0.30 -4.59 -27.22
C ALA A 51 1.12 -4.10 -27.53
N ASN A 52 1.65 -4.45 -28.71
CA ASN A 52 3.02 -4.17 -29.15
C ASN A 52 4.08 -4.51 -28.08
N ASN A 53 3.88 -5.61 -27.35
CA ASN A 53 4.69 -6.00 -26.21
C ASN A 53 4.61 -7.52 -25.96
N ASN A 54 5.49 -8.04 -25.11
CA ASN A 54 5.52 -9.45 -24.74
C ASN A 54 4.36 -9.81 -23.79
N LEU A 55 3.88 -11.04 -23.85
CA LEU A 55 2.79 -11.55 -23.01
C LEU A 55 3.02 -11.31 -21.51
N SER A 56 4.25 -11.51 -21.01
CA SER A 56 4.57 -11.24 -19.61
C SER A 56 4.38 -9.77 -19.21
N ALA A 57 4.76 -8.83 -20.09
CA ALA A 57 4.58 -7.39 -19.87
C ALA A 57 3.11 -6.97 -19.94
N VAL A 58 2.31 -7.62 -20.79
CA VAL A 58 0.86 -7.38 -20.89
C VAL A 58 0.13 -7.88 -19.64
N ILE A 59 0.48 -9.05 -19.11
CA ILE A 59 -0.14 -9.54 -17.88
C ILE A 59 0.27 -8.68 -16.68
N TRP A 60 1.51 -8.22 -16.65
CA TRP A 60 1.97 -7.28 -15.63
C TRP A 60 1.23 -5.95 -15.68
N SER A 61 1.04 -5.35 -16.87
CA SER A 61 0.32 -4.08 -17.00
C SER A 61 -1.15 -4.21 -16.59
N LEU A 62 -1.80 -5.33 -16.93
CA LEU A 62 -3.14 -5.66 -16.43
C LEU A 62 -3.17 -5.78 -14.90
N GLY A 63 -2.17 -6.46 -14.31
CA GLY A 63 -2.02 -6.55 -12.86
C GLY A 63 -1.94 -5.17 -12.20
N MET A 64 -1.08 -4.29 -12.74
CA MET A 64 -0.92 -2.93 -12.23
C MET A 64 -2.21 -2.11 -12.32
N CYS A 65 -3.09 -2.37 -13.29
CA CYS A 65 -4.42 -1.75 -13.36
C CYS A 65 -5.40 -2.27 -12.29
N VAL A 66 -5.27 -3.54 -11.87
CA VAL A 66 -6.14 -4.16 -10.85
C VAL A 66 -5.70 -3.82 -9.43
N GLN A 67 -4.41 -3.56 -9.22
CA GLN A 67 -3.84 -3.28 -7.89
C GLN A 67 -4.51 -2.11 -7.14
N PRO A 68 -4.83 -0.96 -7.76
CA PRO A 68 -5.57 0.12 -7.10
C PRO A 68 -6.94 -0.30 -6.58
N VAL A 69 -7.65 -1.18 -7.31
CA VAL A 69 -8.97 -1.70 -6.91
C VAL A 69 -8.85 -2.55 -5.64
N ILE A 70 -7.83 -3.41 -5.58
CA ILE A 70 -7.52 -4.22 -4.39
C ILE A 70 -7.19 -3.33 -3.20
N PHE A 71 -6.38 -2.27 -3.40
CA PHE A 71 -6.08 -1.31 -2.34
C PHE A 71 -7.31 -0.54 -1.87
N PHE A 72 -8.19 -0.13 -2.79
CA PHE A 72 -9.42 0.57 -2.43
C PHE A 72 -10.33 -0.32 -1.57
N LEU A 73 -10.54 -1.57 -1.97
CA LEU A 73 -11.29 -2.56 -1.19
C LEU A 73 -10.65 -2.77 0.19
N ALA A 74 -9.35 -3.02 0.22
CA ALA A 74 -8.64 -3.27 1.46
C ALA A 74 -8.66 -2.05 2.40
N SER A 75 -8.59 -0.81 1.87
CA SER A 75 -8.62 0.42 2.68
C SER A 75 -9.89 0.53 3.54
N ARG A 76 -11.04 0.04 3.05
CA ARG A 76 -12.32 0.04 3.77
C ARG A 76 -12.32 -0.90 4.98
N MET A 77 -11.41 -1.88 4.99
CA MET A 77 -11.30 -2.91 6.02
C MET A 77 -10.38 -2.52 7.18
N LYS A 78 -9.75 -1.33 7.11
CA LYS A 78 -8.79 -0.81 8.12
C LYS A 78 -7.67 -1.82 8.41
N PRO A 79 -6.86 -2.19 7.41
CA PRO A 79 -5.75 -3.12 7.56
C PRO A 79 -4.67 -2.54 8.47
N PHE A 80 -3.82 -3.43 8.98
CA PHE A 80 -2.70 -3.02 9.83
C PHE A 80 -1.71 -2.19 9.02
N ILE A 81 -1.31 -1.03 9.52
CA ILE A 81 -0.51 -0.08 8.74
C ILE A 81 0.84 -0.63 8.27
N TRP A 82 1.45 -1.55 9.02
CA TRP A 82 2.68 -2.22 8.59
C TRP A 82 2.48 -3.23 7.47
N SER A 83 1.25 -3.72 7.23
CA SER A 83 0.99 -4.61 6.09
C SER A 83 1.23 -3.91 4.75
N TYR A 84 1.21 -2.57 4.71
CA TYR A 84 1.53 -1.79 3.52
C TYR A 84 3.03 -1.72 3.20
N SER A 85 3.92 -2.07 4.13
CA SER A 85 5.37 -1.98 3.92
C SER A 85 5.85 -2.77 2.69
N LEU A 86 5.46 -4.05 2.62
CA LEU A 86 5.85 -4.94 1.53
C LEU A 86 5.24 -4.47 0.18
N PRO A 87 3.94 -4.22 0.04
CA PRO A 87 3.39 -3.71 -1.21
C PRO A 87 3.96 -2.37 -1.66
N LEU A 88 4.26 -1.45 -0.73
CA LEU A 88 4.94 -0.20 -1.06
C LEU A 88 6.34 -0.46 -1.60
N PHE A 89 7.09 -1.35 -0.95
CA PHE A 89 8.41 -1.75 -1.41
C PHE A 89 8.36 -2.34 -2.82
N THR A 90 7.49 -3.32 -3.06
CA THR A 90 7.43 -4.02 -4.35
C THR A 90 6.89 -3.13 -5.46
N SER A 91 5.95 -2.23 -5.14
CA SER A 91 5.44 -1.23 -6.09
C SER A 91 6.52 -0.22 -6.47
N ILE A 92 7.24 0.36 -5.51
CA ILE A 92 8.33 1.32 -5.79
C ILE A 92 9.46 0.63 -6.56
N TYR A 93 9.83 -0.58 -6.14
CA TYR A 93 10.82 -1.40 -6.85
C TYR A 93 10.40 -1.61 -8.30
N GLY A 94 9.22 -2.18 -8.53
CA GLY A 94 8.70 -2.44 -9.88
C GLY A 94 8.60 -1.17 -10.72
N THR A 95 8.00 -0.10 -10.19
CA THR A 95 7.87 1.18 -10.89
C THR A 95 9.24 1.77 -11.25
N SER A 96 10.27 1.58 -10.43
CA SER A 96 11.62 2.08 -10.73
C SER A 96 12.18 1.51 -12.03
N PHE A 97 11.90 0.24 -12.36
CA PHE A 97 12.34 -0.39 -13.62
C PHE A 97 11.59 0.09 -14.85
N TYR A 98 10.45 0.75 -14.69
CA TYR A 98 9.68 1.33 -15.80
C TYR A 98 9.88 2.84 -15.90
N PHE A 99 9.91 3.55 -14.78
CA PHE A 99 9.97 5.00 -14.75
C PHE A 99 11.40 5.55 -14.92
N LEU A 100 12.41 4.92 -14.33
CA LEU A 100 13.80 5.39 -14.52
C LEU A 100 14.25 5.34 -15.98
N PRO A 101 13.94 4.27 -16.76
CA PRO A 101 14.26 4.27 -18.19
C PRO A 101 13.57 5.37 -18.99
N LEU A 102 12.35 5.77 -18.60
CA LEU A 102 11.66 6.91 -19.22
C LEU A 102 12.38 8.24 -18.97
N LEU A 103 13.09 8.36 -17.85
CA LEU A 103 13.96 9.50 -17.54
C LEU A 103 15.38 9.37 -18.12
N GLY A 104 15.65 8.34 -18.92
CA GLY A 104 16.98 8.07 -19.48
C GLY A 104 17.96 7.40 -18.52
N HIS A 105 17.50 6.99 -17.33
CA HIS A 105 18.32 6.30 -16.34
C HIS A 105 18.09 4.78 -16.40
N LYS A 106 19.17 4.00 -16.43
CA LYS A 106 19.09 2.54 -16.28
C LYS A 106 19.27 2.19 -14.80
N PRO A 107 18.24 1.68 -14.10
CA PRO A 107 18.40 1.25 -12.72
C PRO A 107 19.47 0.17 -12.64
N LYS A 108 20.46 0.38 -11.77
CA LYS A 108 21.45 -0.65 -11.42
C LYS A 108 21.03 -1.25 -10.09
N GLU A 109 20.76 -2.54 -10.09
CA GLU A 109 20.40 -3.34 -8.92
C GLU A 109 21.60 -3.51 -7.97
N ASN A 110 21.97 -2.43 -7.29
CA ASN A 110 23.02 -2.43 -6.28
C ASN A 110 22.40 -2.36 -4.87
N ILE A 111 23.17 -2.73 -3.84
CA ILE A 111 22.76 -2.62 -2.43
C ILE A 111 22.24 -1.20 -2.10
N TRP A 112 22.85 -0.16 -2.67
CA TRP A 112 22.41 1.23 -2.52
C TRP A 112 21.02 1.51 -3.10
N PHE A 113 20.66 0.88 -4.21
CA PHE A 113 19.33 1.01 -4.81
C PHE A 113 18.26 0.39 -3.90
N PHE A 114 18.53 -0.81 -3.37
CA PHE A 114 17.65 -1.44 -2.38
C PHE A 114 17.52 -0.61 -1.09
N ALA A 115 18.63 -0.09 -0.57
CA ALA A 115 18.63 0.78 0.60
C ALA A 115 17.80 2.05 0.37
N ALA A 116 17.92 2.69 -0.79
CA ALA A 116 17.12 3.86 -1.14
C ALA A 116 15.61 3.54 -1.16
N ILE A 117 15.20 2.41 -1.74
CA ILE A 117 13.78 2.00 -1.74
C ILE A 117 13.29 1.77 -0.30
N ILE A 118 14.07 1.09 0.54
CA ILE A 118 13.72 0.87 1.95
C ILE A 118 13.50 2.19 2.67
N VAL A 119 14.38 3.18 2.48
CA VAL A 119 14.25 4.52 3.07
C VAL A 119 12.97 5.20 2.61
N ILE A 120 12.65 5.14 1.32
CA ILE A 120 11.40 5.70 0.77
C ILE A 120 10.18 5.03 1.41
N VAL A 121 10.19 3.70 1.56
CA VAL A 121 9.09 2.96 2.19
C VAL A 121 8.90 3.40 3.66
N PHE A 122 9.98 3.52 4.43
CA PHE A 122 9.90 4.02 5.81
C PHE A 122 9.34 5.44 5.87
N MET A 123 9.77 6.33 4.97
CA MET A 123 9.26 7.69 4.88
C MET A 123 7.76 7.72 4.56
N LEU A 124 7.29 6.88 3.64
CA LEU A 124 5.87 6.77 3.30
C LEU A 124 5.05 6.23 4.46
N ILE A 125 5.52 5.20 5.15
CA ILE A 125 4.86 4.67 6.36
C ILE A 125 4.78 5.75 7.45
N ALA A 126 5.88 6.48 7.68
CA ALA A 126 5.89 7.59 8.63
C ALA A 126 4.88 8.67 8.25
N CYS A 127 4.79 9.03 6.97
CA CYS A 127 3.80 9.97 6.46
C CYS A 127 2.36 9.47 6.68
N MET A 128 2.09 8.19 6.42
CA MET A 128 0.78 7.58 6.71
C MET A 128 0.43 7.65 8.20
N TYR A 129 1.40 7.41 9.08
CA TYR A 129 1.21 7.53 10.53
C TYR A 129 0.88 8.97 10.96
N ILE A 130 1.68 9.94 10.51
CA ILE A 130 1.47 11.36 10.81
C ILE A 130 0.11 11.82 10.32
N THR A 131 -0.25 11.46 9.09
CA THR A 131 -1.54 11.79 8.48
C THR A 131 -2.71 11.17 9.26
N SER A 132 -2.60 9.89 9.63
CA SER A 132 -3.61 9.21 10.45
C SER A 132 -3.78 9.86 11.82
N PHE A 133 -2.67 10.26 12.45
CA PHE A 133 -2.68 10.97 13.73
C PHE A 133 -3.33 12.35 13.59
N TYR A 134 -2.95 13.12 12.57
CA TYR A 134 -3.53 14.42 12.27
C TYR A 134 -5.05 14.36 12.13
N PHE A 135 -5.58 13.41 11.33
CA PHE A 135 -7.03 13.24 11.19
C PHE A 135 -7.72 12.84 12.49
N LYS A 136 -7.08 12.04 13.36
CA LYS A 136 -7.63 11.69 14.68
C LYS A 136 -7.72 12.92 15.58
N VAL A 137 -6.68 13.76 15.60
CA VAL A 137 -6.65 15.00 16.37
C VAL A 137 -7.74 15.96 15.88
N MET A 138 -7.88 16.14 14.57
CA MET A 138 -8.92 17.00 14.00
C MET A 138 -10.33 16.52 14.36
N LYS A 139 -10.62 15.21 14.25
CA LYS A 139 -11.91 14.63 14.68
C LYS A 139 -12.16 14.78 16.17
N LEU A 140 -11.11 14.72 17.00
CA LEU A 140 -11.25 14.93 18.44
C LEU A 140 -11.61 16.39 18.74
N ARG A 141 -10.94 17.34 18.07
CA ARG A 141 -11.24 18.78 18.18
C ARG A 141 -12.68 19.08 17.77
N GLU A 142 -13.13 18.51 16.65
CA GLU A 142 -14.49 18.66 16.15
C GLU A 142 -15.53 18.17 17.17
N LYS A 143 -15.30 16.99 17.77
CA LYS A 143 -16.19 16.46 18.83
C LYS A 143 -16.24 17.33 20.08
N VAL A 144 -15.10 17.88 20.49
CA VAL A 144 -15.05 18.78 21.65
C VAL A 144 -15.83 20.06 21.37
N LEU A 145 -15.64 20.66 20.19
CA LEU A 145 -16.39 21.84 19.76
C LEU A 145 -17.90 21.60 19.74
N ILE A 146 -18.35 20.50 19.14
CA ILE A 146 -19.77 20.14 19.11
C ILE A 146 -20.33 20.00 20.52
N LYS A 147 -19.62 19.30 21.41
CA LYS A 147 -20.07 19.10 22.80
C LYS A 147 -20.14 20.40 23.58
N THR A 148 -19.17 21.30 23.40
CA THR A 148 -19.19 22.62 24.04
C THR A 148 -20.36 23.47 23.53
N LEU A 149 -20.68 23.42 22.24
CA LEU A 149 -21.85 24.11 21.68
C LEU A 149 -23.17 23.54 22.21
N GLU A 150 -23.28 22.21 22.32
CA GLU A 150 -24.46 21.55 22.92
C GLU A 150 -24.62 21.90 24.41
N GLU A 151 -23.53 22.00 25.17
CA GLU A 151 -23.57 22.39 26.58
C GLU A 151 -24.03 23.85 26.76
N VAL A 152 -23.58 24.76 25.89
CA VAL A 152 -24.02 26.17 25.92
C VAL A 152 -25.48 26.30 25.50
N ALA A 153 -25.91 25.62 24.43
CA ALA A 153 -27.28 25.71 23.92
C ALA A 153 -28.35 25.11 24.86
N ASN A 154 -27.96 24.20 25.77
CA ASN A 154 -28.86 23.62 26.78
C ASN A 154 -28.85 24.38 28.13
N GLN A 155 -28.08 25.46 28.24
CA GLN A 155 -28.08 26.34 29.42
C GLN A 155 -29.01 27.55 29.26
N ASP A 156 -29.50 27.81 28.05
CA ASP A 156 -30.58 28.75 27.73
C ASP A 156 -31.96 28.05 27.75
#